data_AF-A0A831TJB7-F1
#
_entry.id   AF-A0A831TJB7-F1
#
_cell.length_a   1.000
_cell.length_b   1.000
_cell.length_c   1.000
_cell.angle_alpha   90.00
_cell.angle_beta   90.00
_cell.angle_gamma   90.00
#
_symmetry.space_group_name_H-M   'P 1'
#
loop_
_entity.id
_entity.type
_entity.pdbx_description
1 polymer ?
#
loop_
_entity_poly.entity_id
_entity_poly.type
_entity_poly.pdbx_seq_one_letter_code
_entity_poly.pdbx_strand_id
1 'polypeptide(L)'
;MNEVVEKIHERLIAMNLVELNALVQINYGEWRKNEGSIEQWNPAGNPTHAHDIMDKLLEDGLFVNLFGRPEEWTCEILDKQATFFAEVTSSTLARAVCEAALIIVLTKYGEMIKV
;
A
#
# COMPACT_ATOMS: atom_id res chain seq x y z
N MET A 1 1.54 -4.06 18.35
CA MET A 1 1.43 -4.28 16.90
C MET A 1 2.00 -5.67 16.65
N ASN A 2 1.20 -6.62 16.18
CA ASN A 2 1.50 -8.07 16.23
C ASN A 2 2.82 -8.42 15.50
N GLU A 3 3.60 -9.38 16.01
CA GLU A 3 4.83 -9.95 15.38
C GLU A 3 4.64 -10.30 13.89
N VAL A 4 3.41 -10.67 13.50
CA VAL A 4 3.01 -10.94 12.12
C VAL A 4 3.10 -9.69 11.23
N VAL A 5 2.66 -8.53 11.73
CA VAL A 5 2.69 -7.24 11.02
C VAL A 5 4.14 -6.83 10.78
N GLU A 6 5.00 -7.00 11.77
CA GLU A 6 6.43 -6.69 11.66
C GLU A 6 7.11 -7.57 10.60
N LYS A 7 6.86 -8.89 10.60
CA LYS A 7 7.38 -9.81 9.57
C LYS A 7 6.88 -9.48 8.16
N ILE A 8 5.61 -9.09 8.02
CA ILE A 8 5.06 -8.64 6.74
C ILE A 8 5.78 -7.37 6.29
N HIS A 9 5.93 -6.41 7.19
CA HIS A 9 6.58 -5.13 6.89
C HIS A 9 8.05 -5.32 6.46
N GLU A 10 8.82 -6.13 7.20
CA GLU A 10 10.20 -6.48 6.83
C GLU A 10 10.29 -7.09 5.42
N ARG A 11 9.36 -8.00 5.09
CA ARG A 11 9.30 -8.61 3.77
C ARG A 11 8.99 -7.58 2.68
N LEU A 12 8.05 -6.67 2.91
CA LEU A 12 7.66 -5.64 1.95
C LEU A 12 8.80 -4.65 1.68
N ILE A 13 9.52 -4.22 2.73
CA ILE A 13 10.69 -3.34 2.59
C ILE A 13 11.79 -4.02 1.75
N ALA A 14 11.99 -5.33 1.92
CA ALA A 14 12.98 -6.07 1.17
C ALA A 14 12.62 -6.27 -0.32
N MET A 15 11.36 -6.08 -0.72
CA MET A 15 10.93 -6.23 -2.11
C MET A 15 11.47 -5.12 -3.00
N ASN A 16 11.99 -5.50 -4.16
CA ASN A 16 12.29 -4.55 -5.21
C ASN A 16 11.01 -3.97 -5.83
N LEU A 17 11.15 -2.93 -6.65
CA LEU A 17 10.00 -2.22 -7.23
C LEU A 17 9.11 -3.13 -8.11
N VAL A 18 9.70 -4.10 -8.81
CA VAL A 18 8.97 -5.03 -9.69
C VAL A 18 8.13 -5.99 -8.85
N GLU A 19 8.72 -6.57 -7.81
CA GLU A 19 8.04 -7.48 -6.88
C GLU A 19 6.89 -6.79 -6.15
N LEU A 20 7.13 -5.57 -5.66
CA LEU A 20 6.11 -4.79 -4.96
C LEU A 20 4.95 -4.44 -5.89
N ASN A 21 5.21 -3.97 -7.11
CA ASN A 21 4.15 -3.70 -8.08
C ASN A 21 3.35 -4.94 -8.44
N ALA A 22 3.99 -6.10 -8.65
CA ALA A 22 3.28 -7.33 -8.95
C ALA A 22 2.33 -7.72 -7.81
N LEU A 23 2.76 -7.59 -6.56
CA LEU A 23 1.92 -7.88 -5.40
C LEU A 23 0.75 -6.88 -5.28
N VAL A 24 0.99 -5.59 -5.51
CA VAL A 24 -0.08 -4.58 -5.52
C VAL A 24 -1.07 -4.84 -6.67
N GLN A 25 -0.59 -5.20 -7.86
CA GLN A 25 -1.43 -5.53 -9.02
C GLN A 25 -2.40 -6.67 -8.72
N ILE A 26 -1.93 -7.72 -8.03
CA ILE A 26 -2.79 -8.85 -7.63
C ILE A 26 -3.88 -8.39 -6.66
N ASN A 27 -3.57 -7.50 -5.73
CA ASN A 27 -4.48 -7.12 -4.64
C ASN A 27 -5.38 -5.92 -4.93
N TYR A 28 -4.99 -5.04 -5.86
CA TYR A 28 -5.69 -3.78 -6.12
C TYR A 28 -5.96 -3.52 -7.61
N GLY A 29 -5.50 -4.40 -8.52
CA GLY A 29 -5.57 -4.18 -9.97
C GLY A 29 -6.99 -4.07 -10.53
N GLU A 30 -7.98 -4.67 -9.88
CA GLU A 30 -9.38 -4.59 -10.30
C GLU A 30 -9.99 -3.19 -10.10
N TRP A 31 -9.44 -2.38 -9.18
CA TRP A 31 -9.97 -1.05 -8.82
C TRP A 31 -9.18 0.11 -9.40
N ARG A 32 -8.16 -0.16 -10.24
CA ARG A 32 -7.40 0.89 -10.93
C ARG A 32 -8.34 1.79 -11.75
N LYS A 33 -8.16 3.11 -11.67
CA LYS A 33 -8.98 4.09 -12.40
C LYS A 33 -8.25 4.65 -13.61
N ASN A 34 -6.93 4.49 -13.67
CA ASN A 34 -6.11 4.90 -14.81
C ASN A 34 -6.34 4.00 -16.04
N GLU A 35 -6.48 4.63 -17.21
CA GLU A 35 -6.61 3.95 -18.49
C GLU A 35 -5.27 3.26 -18.87
N GLY A 36 -5.30 1.97 -19.18
CA GLY A 36 -4.11 1.20 -19.55
C GLY A 36 -4.21 -0.30 -19.23
N SER A 37 -3.24 -1.06 -19.73
CA SER A 37 -3.11 -2.48 -19.36
C SER A 37 -2.55 -2.62 -17.94
N ILE A 38 -2.78 -3.77 -17.30
CA ILE A 38 -2.29 -4.00 -15.92
C ILE A 38 -0.76 -3.93 -15.84
N GLU A 39 -0.07 -4.32 -16.91
CA GLU A 39 1.39 -4.29 -17.03
C GLU A 39 1.95 -2.86 -17.07
N GLN A 40 1.12 -1.87 -17.45
CA GLN A 40 1.48 -0.45 -17.44
C GLN A 40 1.20 0.22 -16.09
N TRP A 41 0.42 -0.43 -15.22
CA TRP A 41 0.07 0.10 -13.92
C TRP A 41 1.21 -0.11 -12.93
N ASN A 42 2.00 0.96 -12.72
CA ASN A 42 3.15 1.04 -11.80
C ASN A 42 2.82 1.83 -10.51
N PRO A 43 1.94 1.35 -9.61
CA PRO A 43 1.54 2.07 -8.41
C PRO A 43 2.67 2.32 -7.41
N ALA A 44 3.66 1.43 -7.29
CA ALA A 44 4.76 1.64 -6.34
C ALA A 44 5.81 2.65 -6.84
N GLY A 45 5.83 2.96 -8.14
CA GLY A 45 6.79 3.87 -8.76
C GLY A 45 6.18 5.16 -9.33
N ASN A 46 4.86 5.27 -9.41
CA ASN A 46 4.16 6.43 -9.95
C ASN A 46 3.09 6.92 -8.94
N PRO A 47 3.24 8.13 -8.37
CA PRO A 47 2.26 8.70 -7.44
C PRO A 47 0.83 8.72 -8.01
N THR A 48 0.64 9.04 -9.28
CA THR A 48 -0.70 9.07 -9.91
C THR A 48 -1.39 7.70 -9.89
N HIS A 49 -0.61 6.62 -10.01
CA HIS A 49 -1.13 5.26 -9.92
C HIS A 49 -1.35 4.84 -8.45
N ALA A 50 -0.50 5.31 -7.52
CA ALA A 50 -0.71 5.08 -6.09
C ALA A 50 -2.01 5.71 -5.55
N HIS A 51 -2.46 6.81 -6.16
CA HIS A 51 -3.74 7.44 -5.83
C HIS A 51 -4.95 6.51 -6.05
N ASP A 52 -4.90 5.60 -7.04
CA ASP A 52 -5.97 4.60 -7.24
C ASP A 52 -6.19 3.76 -5.96
N ILE A 53 -5.11 3.45 -5.25
CA ILE A 53 -5.13 2.68 -4.01
C ILE A 53 -5.68 3.51 -2.87
N MET A 54 -5.28 4.78 -2.76
CA MET A 54 -5.78 5.70 -1.75
C MET A 54 -7.30 5.90 -1.87
N ASP A 55 -7.79 6.06 -3.10
CA ASP A 55 -9.21 6.14 -3.40
C ASP A 55 -9.95 4.89 -2.94
N LYS A 56 -9.42 3.70 -3.25
CA LYS A 56 -10.02 2.43 -2.84
C LYS A 56 -10.05 2.27 -1.31
N LEU A 57 -8.98 2.66 -0.62
CA LEU A 57 -8.92 2.66 0.84
C LEU A 57 -9.99 3.61 1.42
N LEU A 58 -10.17 4.79 0.83
CA LEU A 58 -11.21 5.73 1.24
C LEU A 58 -12.62 5.16 1.04
N GLU A 59 -12.87 4.48 -0.08
CA GLU A 59 -14.12 3.76 -0.33
C GLU A 59 -14.41 2.67 0.73
N ASP A 60 -13.35 2.06 1.28
CA ASP A 60 -13.43 1.10 2.41
C ASP A 60 -13.54 1.76 3.80
N GLY A 61 -13.62 3.08 3.85
CA GLY A 61 -13.68 3.84 5.11
C GLY A 61 -12.34 3.94 5.83
N LEU A 62 -11.22 3.77 5.11
CA LEU A 62 -9.86 3.96 5.59
C LEU A 62 -9.29 5.29 5.08
N PHE A 63 -8.60 6.00 5.96
CA PHE A 63 -7.96 7.28 5.66
C PHE A 63 -6.46 7.07 5.54
N VAL A 64 -5.89 7.64 4.49
CA VAL A 64 -4.44 7.64 4.23
C VAL A 64 -3.88 8.99 4.64
N ASN A 65 -3.00 9.00 5.64
CA ASN A 65 -2.24 10.18 6.04
C ASN A 65 -0.80 10.05 5.52
N LEU A 66 -0.35 11.04 4.76
CA LEU A 66 0.96 11.05 4.12
C LEU A 66 1.74 12.29 4.55
N PHE A 67 2.93 12.08 5.09
CA PHE A 67 3.83 13.15 5.49
C PHE A 67 5.28 12.69 5.35
N GLY A 68 6.20 13.63 5.16
CA GLY A 68 7.60 13.29 4.98
C GLY A 68 8.42 14.38 4.33
N ARG A 69 9.59 13.96 3.83
CA ARG A 69 10.58 14.75 3.09
C ARG A 69 10.84 14.06 1.75
N PRO A 70 11.47 14.73 0.77
CA PRO A 70 11.64 14.18 -0.58
C PRO A 70 12.27 12.77 -0.69
N GLU A 71 13.05 12.35 0.31
CA GLU A 71 13.75 11.04 0.34
C GLU A 71 13.19 10.06 1.39
N GLU A 72 12.16 10.48 2.13
CA GLU A 72 11.60 9.71 3.25
C GLU A 72 10.14 10.10 3.47
N TRP A 73 9.23 9.20 3.16
CA TRP A 73 7.79 9.38 3.25
C TRP A 73 7.19 8.36 4.20
N THR A 74 6.39 8.84 5.13
CA THR A 74 5.59 8.02 6.04
C THR A 74 4.14 8.00 5.57
N CYS A 75 3.58 6.80 5.48
CA CYS A 75 2.18 6.53 5.18
C CYS A 75 1.53 5.84 6.38
N GLU A 76 0.52 6.49 6.94
CA GLU A 76 -0.34 5.93 7.98
C GLU A 76 -1.72 5.61 7.40
N ILE A 77 -2.29 4.48 7.80
CA ILE A 77 -3.66 4.10 7.45
C ILE A 77 -4.47 3.90 8.72
N LEU A 78 -5.57 4.64 8.85
CA LEU A 78 -6.47 4.63 10.00
C LEU A 78 -7.95 4.61 9.61
N ASP A 79 -8.85 4.25 10.52
CA ASP A 79 -10.30 4.40 10.32
C ASP A 79 -10.87 5.70 10.91
N LYS A 80 -12.18 5.91 10.76
CA LYS A 80 -12.90 7.09 11.30
C LYS A 80 -12.85 7.21 12.83
N GLN A 81 -12.45 6.15 13.55
CA GLN A 81 -12.26 6.16 14.99
C GLN A 81 -10.79 6.43 15.38
N ALA A 82 -9.93 6.75 14.41
CA ALA A 82 -8.49 6.91 14.57
C ALA A 82 -7.78 5.63 15.05
N THR A 83 -8.31 4.46 14.70
CA THR A 83 -7.60 3.19 14.89
C THR A 83 -6.54 3.05 13.82
N PHE A 84 -5.27 2.93 14.21
CA PHE A 84 -4.16 2.69 13.29
C PHE A 84 -4.10 1.23 12.85
N PHE A 85 -3.96 1.01 11.54
CA PHE A 85 -3.83 -0.32 10.93
C PHE A 85 -2.47 -0.54 10.28
N ALA A 86 -1.87 0.52 9.72
CA ALA A 86 -0.54 0.45 9.12
C ALA A 86 0.18 1.79 9.31
N GLU A 87 1.49 1.73 9.50
CA GLU A 87 2.42 2.86 9.47
C GLU A 87 3.70 2.36 8.80
N VAL A 88 4.06 2.97 7.68
CA VAL A 88 5.23 2.58 6.88
C VAL A 88 6.01 3.82 6.47
N THR A 89 7.32 3.78 6.67
CA THR A 89 8.25 4.79 6.15
C THR A 89 9.07 4.20 5.00
N SER A 90 9.09 4.90 3.87
CA SER A 90 9.70 4.45 2.63
C SER A 90 10.38 5.59 1.88
N SER A 91 11.21 5.26 0.88
CA SER A 91 11.98 6.26 0.14
C SER A 91 11.16 7.17 -0.78
N THR A 92 9.92 6.77 -1.12
CA THR A 92 9.01 7.55 -1.96
C THR A 92 7.57 7.43 -1.46
N LEU A 93 6.77 8.45 -1.75
CA LEU A 93 5.33 8.48 -1.43
C LEU A 93 4.60 7.27 -2.01
N ALA A 94 4.79 7.00 -3.31
CA ALA A 94 4.12 5.92 -4.02
C ALA A 94 4.41 4.55 -3.39
N ARG A 95 5.68 4.33 -3.02
CA ARG A 95 6.12 3.12 -2.33
C ARG A 95 5.50 3.00 -0.93
N ALA A 96 5.55 4.06 -0.13
CA ALA A 96 4.99 4.08 1.23
C ALA A 96 3.48 3.74 1.22
N VAL A 97 2.72 4.31 0.28
CA VAL A 97 1.30 4.00 0.08
C VAL A 97 1.09 2.51 -0.23
N CYS A 98 1.86 1.96 -1.17
CA CYS A 98 1.73 0.57 -1.58
C CYS A 98 2.06 -0.41 -0.44
N GLU A 99 3.16 -0.17 0.28
CA GLU A 99 3.56 -1.00 1.41
C GLU A 99 2.50 -0.97 2.53
N ALA A 100 2.03 0.22 2.91
CA ALA A 100 0.99 0.35 3.92
C ALA A 100 -0.33 -0.33 3.48
N ALA A 101 -0.74 -0.14 2.22
CA ALA A 101 -1.95 -0.75 1.69
C ALA A 101 -1.90 -2.29 1.66
N LEU A 102 -0.72 -2.87 1.42
CA LEU A 102 -0.51 -4.32 1.49
C LEU A 102 -0.53 -4.84 2.92
N ILE A 103 -0.04 -4.07 3.89
CA ILE A 103 -0.20 -4.41 5.32
C ILE A 103 -1.70 -4.51 5.66
N ILE A 104 -2.55 -3.62 5.17
CA ILE A 104 -4.01 -3.71 5.38
C ILE A 104 -4.58 -5.02 4.82
N VAL A 105 -4.24 -5.38 3.59
CA VAL A 105 -4.71 -6.63 2.97
C VAL A 105 -4.34 -7.83 3.83
N LEU A 106 -3.07 -7.90 4.22
CA LEU A 106 -2.52 -9.05 4.92
C LEU A 106 -2.93 -9.13 6.39
N THR A 107 -3.42 -8.04 6.99
CA THR A 107 -3.71 -7.97 8.44
C THR A 107 -5.17 -7.72 8.78
N LYS A 108 -5.86 -6.84 8.03
CA LYS A 108 -7.27 -6.48 8.26
C LYS A 108 -8.22 -7.42 7.52
N TYR A 109 -7.92 -7.76 6.27
CA TYR A 109 -8.79 -8.62 5.46
C TYR A 109 -8.49 -10.12 5.66
N GLY A 110 -7.37 -10.48 6.30
CA GLY A 110 -7.01 -11.87 6.59
C GLY A 110 -6.74 -12.69 5.33
N GLU A 111 -6.61 -12.05 4.17
CA GLU A 111 -6.35 -12.68 2.89
C GLU A 111 -4.84 -12.87 2.76
N MET A 112 -4.33 -13.98 3.31
CA MET A 112 -3.12 -14.56 2.74
C MET A 112 -3.47 -14.95 1.30
N ILE A 113 -2.92 -14.24 0.32
CA ILE A 113 -2.87 -14.75 -1.04
C ILE A 113 -2.21 -16.12 -0.98
N LYS A 114 -2.96 -17.13 -1.44
CA LYS A 114 -2.43 -18.44 -1.81
C LYS A 114 -1.37 -18.20 -2.88
N VAL A 115 -0.11 -18.32 -2.50
CA VAL A 115 1.00 -18.54 -3.45
C VAL A 115 0.97 -20.00 -3.85
#